data_AF-A0A257TPE8-F1
#
_entry.id   AF-A0A257TPE8-F1
#
_cell.length_a   1.000
_cell.length_b   1.000
_cell.length_c   1.000
_cell.angle_alpha   90.00
_cell.angle_beta   90.00
_cell.angle_gamma   90.00
#
_symmetry.space_group_name_H-M   'P 1'
#
loop_
_entity.id
_entity.type
_entity.pdbx_description
1 polymer ?
#
loop_
_entity_poly.entity_id
_entity_poly.type
_entity_poly.pdbx_seq_one_letter_code
_entity_poly.pdbx_strand_id
1 'polypeptide(L)' 'MRGEIDNLRICNHPRTQEEIRSTLHSHLTGKEAGLVGYWDFNQNGSDTEVLDRTGNGNNGRIVDGVKFVPADSL' A
#
# COMPACT_ATOMS: atom_id res chain seq x y z
N MET A 1 18.85 -1.32 -10.82
CA MET A 1 18.39 -1.69 -9.47
C MET A 1 17.14 -2.55 -9.62
N ARG A 2 16.94 -3.57 -8.79
CA ARG A 2 15.70 -4.35 -8.71
C ARG A 2 15.25 -4.31 -7.26
N GLY A 3 13.96 -4.10 -7.02
CA GLY A 3 13.40 -4.00 -5.68
C GLY A 3 11.90 -4.19 -5.76
N GLU A 4 11.33 -4.54 -4.62
CA GLU A 4 9.91 -4.76 -4.42
C GLU A 4 9.40 -3.71 -3.43
N ILE A 5 8.16 -3.28 -3.63
CA ILE A 5 7.46 -2.34 -2.75
C ILE A 5 6.18 -3.04 -2.33
N ASP A 6 5.90 -2.97 -1.04
CA ASP A 6 4.65 -3.43 -0.47
C ASP A 6 4.17 -2.41 0.58
N ASN A 7 2.87 -2.46 0.91
CA ASN A 7 2.28 -1.75 2.05
C ASN A 7 2.50 -0.22 2.03
N LEU A 8 2.41 0.41 0.86
CA LEU A 8 2.60 1.87 0.72
C LEU A 8 1.46 2.64 1.39
N ARG A 9 1.81 3.58 2.27
CA ARG A 9 0.87 4.36 3.08
C ARG A 9 1.23 5.84 3.05
N ILE A 10 0.21 6.69 3.01
CA ILE A 10 0.35 8.15 3.18
C ILE A 10 -0.60 8.58 4.30
N CYS A 11 -0.05 9.27 5.30
CA CYS A 11 -0.81 9.84 6.42
C CYS A 11 -0.69 11.36 6.42
N ASN A 12 -1.76 12.06 6.79
CA ASN A 12 -1.82 13.52 6.84
C ASN A 12 -1.40 14.10 8.20
N HIS A 13 -0.85 13.27 9.09
CA HIS A 13 -0.30 13.69 10.37
C HIS A 13 1.07 13.06 10.60
N PRO A 14 1.94 13.71 11.40
CA PRO A 14 3.17 13.08 11.88
C PRO A 14 2.82 11.85 12.71
N ARG A 15 3.47 10.71 12.41
CA ARG A 15 3.31 9.49 13.19
C ARG A 15 4.44 9.35 14.20
N THR A 16 4.13 8.85 15.39
CA THR A 16 5.15 8.52 16.39
C THR A 16 5.87 7.22 16.03
N GLN A 17 7.03 6.98 16.65
CA GLN A 17 7.74 5.72 16.49
C GLN A 17 6.88 4.52 16.93
N GLU A 18 6.12 4.68 18.00
CA GLU A 18 5.24 3.64 18.56
C GLU A 18 4.10 3.30 17.59
N GLU A 19 3.48 4.31 16.97
CA GLU A 19 2.43 4.12 15.96
C GLU A 19 2.99 3.41 14.70
N ILE A 20 4.18 3.80 14.26
CA ILE A 20 4.83 3.13 13.14
C ILE A 20 5.08 1.67 13.49
N ARG A 21 5.70 1.39 14.65
CA ARG A 21 5.99 0.03 15.10
C ARG A 21 4.76 -0.84 15.26
N SER A 22 3.67 -0.30 15.81
CA SER A 22 2.44 -1.07 16.05
C SER A 22 1.73 -1.50 14.77
N THR A 23 2.02 -0.84 13.64
CA THR A 23 1.37 -1.09 12.35
C THR A 23 2.32 -1.63 11.27
N LEU A 24 3.61 -1.75 11.58
CA LEU A 24 4.67 -1.99 10.59
C LEU A 24 4.45 -3.29 9.79
N HIS A 25 4.01 -4.35 10.46
CA HIS A 25 3.80 -5.69 9.86
C HIS A 25 2.32 -6.07 9.77
N SER A 26 1.42 -5.09 9.89
CA SER A 26 -0.02 -5.33 9.89
C SER A 26 -0.65 -4.75 8.64
N HIS A 27 -1.57 -5.49 8.04
CA HIS A 27 -2.46 -4.92 7.04
C HIS A 27 -3.45 -3.98 7.71
N LEU A 28 -3.56 -2.79 7.14
CA LEU A 28 -4.51 -1.79 7.58
C LEU A 28 -5.88 -2.03 6.92
N THR A 29 -6.91 -1.51 7.54
CA THR A 29 -8.29 -1.57 7.03
C THR A 29 -8.59 -0.49 6.00
N GLY A 30 -7.74 0.55 5.91
CA GLY A 30 -7.96 1.74 5.10
C GLY A 30 -8.77 2.83 5.81
N LYS A 31 -9.25 2.58 7.03
CA LYS A 31 -10.11 3.49 7.80
C LYS A 31 -9.40 4.12 9.00
N GLU A 32 -8.10 3.92 9.12
CA GLU A 32 -7.28 4.46 10.20
C GLU A 32 -7.32 5.99 10.20
N ALA A 33 -7.39 6.58 11.38
CA ALA A 33 -7.43 8.03 11.52
C ALA A 33 -6.20 8.67 10.86
N GLY A 34 -6.44 9.61 9.96
CA GLY A 34 -5.39 10.35 9.24
C GLY A 34 -4.66 9.57 8.13
N LEU A 35 -5.07 8.33 7.84
CA LEU A 35 -4.63 7.62 6.64
C LEU A 35 -5.38 8.17 5.42
N VAL A 36 -4.64 8.72 4.45
CA VAL A 36 -5.22 9.39 3.26
C VAL A 36 -4.95 8.66 1.95
N GLY A 37 -4.02 7.70 1.95
CA GLY A 37 -3.82 6.76 0.85
C GLY A 37 -3.17 5.47 1.35
N TYR A 38 -3.63 4.34 0.85
CA TYR A 38 -3.09 3.02 1.20
C TYR A 38 -3.21 2.06 0.03
N TRP A 39 -2.07 1.54 -0.40
CA TRP A 39 -1.96 0.55 -1.48
C TRP A 39 -1.22 -0.67 -0.93
N ASP A 40 -1.95 -1.76 -0.76
CA ASP A 40 -1.47 -3.02 -0.19
C ASP A 40 -0.91 -3.98 -1.24
N PHE A 41 -1.02 -3.64 -2.53
CA PHE A 41 -0.56 -4.41 -3.69
C PHE A 41 -0.98 -5.89 -3.72
N ASN A 42 -1.93 -6.32 -2.89
CA ASN A 42 -2.40 -7.70 -2.73
C ASN A 42 -3.68 -8.01 -3.52
N GLN A 43 -3.91 -7.26 -4.59
CA GLN A 43 -5.12 -7.39 -5.38
C GLN A 43 -4.99 -8.47 -6.45
N ASN A 44 -6.00 -9.34 -6.49
CA ASN A 44 -6.20 -10.26 -7.61
C ASN A 44 -7.00 -9.51 -8.69
N GLY A 45 -6.34 -9.01 -9.73
CA GLY A 45 -6.98 -8.14 -10.71
C GLY A 45 -6.07 -7.74 -11.88
N SER A 46 -6.44 -6.70 -12.62
CA SER A 46 -5.67 -6.25 -13.78
C SER A 46 -4.26 -5.82 -13.36
N ASP A 47 -3.26 -6.17 -14.17
CA ASP A 47 -1.84 -5.84 -13.94
C ASP A 47 -1.54 -4.32 -14.03
N THR A 48 -2.56 -3.47 -14.25
CA THR A 48 -2.37 -2.07 -14.62
C THR A 48 -2.96 -1.04 -13.67
N GLU A 49 -3.86 -1.42 -12.75
CA GLU A 49 -4.46 -0.52 -11.77
C GLU A 49 -4.10 -0.98 -10.36
N VAL A 50 -3.99 -0.07 -9.38
CA VAL A 50 -3.84 -0.38 -7.96
C VAL A 50 -4.91 0.36 -7.17
N LEU A 51 -5.73 -0.35 -6.39
CA LEU A 51 -6.82 0.26 -5.64
C LEU A 51 -6.29 1.01 -4.41
N ASP A 52 -6.82 2.23 -4.20
CA ASP A 52 -6.67 2.92 -2.93
C ASP A 52 -7.65 2.35 -1.90
N ARG A 53 -7.10 1.64 -0.91
CA ARG A 53 -7.85 0.96 0.14
C ARG A 53 -8.54 1.92 1.11
N THR A 54 -8.19 3.21 1.10
CA THR A 54 -8.88 4.20 1.94
C THR A 54 -10.25 4.60 1.40
N GLY A 55 -10.51 4.31 0.12
CA GLY A 55 -11.74 4.75 -0.55
C GLY A 55 -11.74 6.23 -0.94
N ASN A 56 -10.61 6.94 -0.79
CA ASN A 56 -10.48 8.34 -1.19
C ASN A 56 -10.33 8.53 -2.71
N GLY A 57 -10.32 7.44 -3.48
CA GLY A 57 -10.27 7.47 -4.95
C GLY A 57 -8.89 7.71 -5.53
N ASN A 58 -7.82 7.59 -4.74
CA ASN A 58 -6.45 7.73 -5.24
C ASN A 58 -5.95 6.45 -5.91
N ASN A 59 -6.75 5.81 -6.76
CA ASN A 59 -6.32 4.59 -7.45
C ASN A 59 -5.05 4.88 -8.27
N GLY A 60 -4.06 4.00 -8.13
CA GLY A 60 -2.80 4.05 -8.84
C GLY A 60 -2.87 3.37 -10.20
N ARG A 61 -1.90 3.67 -11.06
CA ARG A 61 -1.69 2.98 -12.34
C ARG A 61 -0.27 2.42 -12.39
N ILE A 62 -0.14 1.15 -12.71
CA ILE A 62 1.15 0.52 -12.97
C ILE A 62 1.65 0.96 -14.34
N VAL A 63 2.90 1.42 -14.40
CA VAL A 63 3.58 1.88 -15.62
C VAL A 63 4.93 1.18 -15.78
N ASP A 64 5.53 1.32 -16.96
CA ASP A 64 6.90 0.86 -17.25
C ASP A 64 7.18 -0.63 -17.00
N GLY A 65 6.14 -1.46 -17.09
CA GLY A 65 6.28 -2.92 -17.06
C GLY A 65 6.59 -3.51 -15.68
N VAL A 66 6.34 -2.76 -14.60
CA VAL A 66 6.32 -3.29 -13.23
C VAL A 66 5.28 -4.41 -13.13
N LYS A 67 5.57 -5.46 -12.34
CA LYS A 67 4.69 -6.61 -12.15
C LYS A 67 4.46 -6.85 -10.68
N PHE A 68 3.26 -7.31 -10.34
CA PHE A 68 2.99 -7.90 -9.04
C PHE A 68 3.77 -9.22 -8.92
N VAL A 69 4.34 -9.45 -7.74
CA VAL A 69 4.98 -10.71 -7.37
C VAL A 69 4.20 -11.29 -6.19
N PRO A 70 3.93 -12.62 -6.17
CA PRO A 70 3.33 -13.24 -5.01
C PRO A 70 4.23 -13.10 -3.78
N ALA A 71 3.62 -12.82 -2.62
CA ALA A 71 4.31 -12.60 -1.35
C ALA A 71 5.24 -13.75 -0.93
N ASP A 72 5.02 -14.97 -1.43
CA ASP A 72 5.79 -16.18 -1.09
C ASP A 72 6.93 -16.48 -2.08
N SER A 73 7.43 -15.48 -2.82
CA SER A 73 8.52 -15.67 -3.81
C SER A 73 9.93 -15.45 -3.26
N LEU A 74 10.10 -15.39 -1.93
CA LEU A 74 11.39 -15.22 -1.24
C LEU A 74 11.67 -16.36 -0.24
#